data_AF-A0A5M4AYL6-F1
#
_entry.id   AF-A0A5M4AYL6-F1
#
_cell.length_a   1.000
_cell.length_b   1.000
_cell.length_c   1.000
_cell.angle_alpha   90.00
_cell.angle_beta   90.00
_cell.angle_gamma   90.00
#
_symmetry.space_group_name_H-M   'P 1'
#
loop_
_entity.id
_entity.type
_entity.pdbx_description
1 polymer ?
#
loop_
_entity_poly.entity_id
_entity_poly.type
_entity_poly.pdbx_seq_one_letter_code
_entity_poly.pdbx_strand_id
1 'polypeptide(L)'
;MKISLLIILLSGLGFLSACHRVDKKAAQTEGEYLMTLEKAKAGPRDTTAISAKEFQRKLGWVKEGTEGYAVVTAPINGHYYGRPIKARVIRKTDRELKLRFLESVMVAPAKNCPAEVKSGQTYWEKRGAFWQTREEARQYLKKHGWLGE
;
A
#
# COMPACT_ATOMS: atom_id res chain seq x y z
N MET A 1 -63.12 12.03 18.68
CA MET A 1 -63.63 13.28 19.27
C MET A 1 -63.22 14.44 18.36
N LYS A 2 -64.20 15.17 17.82
CA LYS A 2 -63.99 16.44 17.12
C LYS A 2 -63.57 17.50 18.15
N ILE A 3 -62.62 18.37 17.82
CA ILE A 3 -62.62 19.80 18.20
C ILE A 3 -61.67 20.52 17.24
N SER A 4 -62.26 21.40 16.44
CA SER A 4 -61.62 22.46 15.67
C SER A 4 -60.81 23.39 16.57
N LEU A 5 -59.75 24.00 16.07
CA LEU A 5 -59.51 25.43 16.31
C LEU A 5 -58.58 26.01 15.23
N LEU A 6 -59.20 26.80 14.37
CA LEU A 6 -58.60 27.84 13.53
C LEU A 6 -58.21 28.99 14.47
N ILE A 7 -57.00 29.56 14.38
CA ILE A 7 -56.71 30.92 14.90
C ILE A 7 -55.35 31.46 14.39
N ILE A 8 -55.47 32.58 13.68
CA ILE A 8 -54.64 33.81 13.75
C ILE A 8 -53.36 33.93 12.91
N LEU A 9 -53.47 34.84 11.92
CA LEU A 9 -52.41 35.65 11.33
C LEU A 9 -51.62 36.43 12.40
N LEU A 10 -50.29 36.34 12.38
CA LEU A 10 -49.41 37.41 12.85
C LEU A 10 -48.43 37.81 11.74
N SER A 11 -48.63 39.03 11.25
CA SER A 11 -47.62 39.90 10.64
C SER A 11 -46.49 40.20 11.63
N GLY A 12 -45.24 40.06 11.21
CA GLY A 12 -44.07 40.41 12.00
C GLY A 12 -42.87 40.76 11.10
N LEU A 13 -42.31 41.94 11.34
CA LEU A 13 -41.27 42.63 10.58
C LEU A 13 -39.92 41.87 10.53
N GLY A 14 -39.16 42.18 9.48
CA GLY A 14 -37.70 42.31 9.57
C GLY A 14 -36.93 41.24 8.83
N PHE A 15 -36.17 41.63 7.79
CA PHE A 15 -34.72 41.77 7.90
C PHE A 15 -34.17 42.10 6.51
N LEU A 16 -33.53 43.27 6.42
CA LEU A 16 -32.46 43.50 5.47
C LEU A 16 -31.44 42.37 5.62
N SER A 17 -31.06 41.71 4.54
CA SER A 17 -29.78 41.04 4.50
C SER A 17 -29.23 41.02 3.09
N ALA A 18 -28.05 41.61 3.00
CA ALA A 18 -27.20 41.75 1.83
C ALA A 18 -27.03 40.42 1.09
N CYS A 19 -27.12 40.46 -0.23
CA CYS A 19 -26.64 39.39 -1.09
C CYS A 19 -25.12 39.27 -0.93
N HIS A 20 -24.69 38.22 -0.23
CA HIS A 20 -23.31 37.79 -0.13
C HIS A 20 -22.79 37.43 -1.53
N ARG A 21 -21.78 38.17 -1.99
CA ARG A 21 -20.82 37.69 -2.99
C ARG A 21 -20.07 36.54 -2.35
N VAL A 22 -20.28 35.31 -2.82
CA VAL A 22 -19.47 34.15 -2.43
C VAL A 22 -18.13 34.30 -3.13
N ASP A 23 -17.08 34.58 -2.36
CA ASP A 23 -15.70 34.70 -2.82
C ASP A 23 -15.22 33.38 -3.45
N LYS A 24 -14.98 33.40 -4.76
CA LYS A 24 -14.40 32.28 -5.54
C LYS A 24 -13.04 31.78 -5.02
N LYS A 25 -12.37 32.54 -4.14
CA LYS A 25 -11.09 32.15 -3.53
C LYS A 25 -11.22 31.02 -2.49
N ALA A 26 -12.33 30.93 -1.77
CA ALA A 26 -12.50 29.93 -0.71
C ALA A 26 -12.71 28.51 -1.26
N ALA A 27 -13.42 28.38 -2.38
CA ALA A 27 -13.65 27.09 -3.05
C ALA A 27 -12.37 26.50 -3.66
N GLN A 28 -11.43 27.36 -4.07
CA GLN A 28 -10.16 26.93 -4.67
C GLN A 28 -9.21 26.33 -3.61
N THR A 29 -9.20 26.89 -2.39
CA THR A 29 -8.41 26.38 -1.26
C THR A 29 -8.94 25.08 -0.67
N GLU A 30 -10.26 24.87 -0.68
CA GLU A 30 -10.87 23.65 -0.12
C GLU A 30 -10.60 22.43 -1.01
N GLY A 31 -10.68 22.61 -2.34
CA GLY A 31 -10.32 21.57 -3.31
C GLY A 31 -8.83 21.20 -3.27
N GLU A 32 -7.93 22.17 -3.09
CA GLU A 32 -6.49 21.93 -2.91
C GLU A 32 -6.19 21.20 -1.60
N TYR A 33 -6.86 21.57 -0.51
CA TYR A 33 -6.71 20.92 0.79
C TYR A 33 -7.19 19.46 0.76
N LEU A 34 -8.33 19.19 0.12
CA LEU A 34 -8.87 17.84 -0.05
C LEU A 34 -7.96 16.97 -0.92
N MET A 35 -7.42 17.50 -2.04
CA MET A 35 -6.44 16.76 -2.85
C MET A 35 -5.15 16.46 -2.08
N THR A 36 -4.71 17.37 -1.20
CA THR A 36 -3.50 17.19 -0.39
C THR A 36 -3.72 16.13 0.68
N LEU A 37 -4.91 16.07 1.29
CA LEU A 37 -5.32 15.02 2.22
C LEU A 37 -5.46 13.66 1.53
N GLU A 38 -5.98 13.60 0.30
CA GLU A 38 -6.03 12.35 -0.48
C GLU A 38 -4.64 11.86 -0.85
N LYS A 39 -3.73 12.76 -1.26
CA LYS A 39 -2.32 12.42 -1.51
C LYS A 39 -1.59 11.97 -0.24
N ALA A 40 -1.90 12.56 0.92
CA ALA A 40 -1.35 12.15 2.21
C ALA A 40 -1.89 10.79 2.67
N LYS A 41 -3.17 10.48 2.40
CA LYS A 41 -3.75 9.14 2.61
C LYS A 41 -3.19 8.08 1.67
N ALA A 42 -2.76 8.46 0.47
CA ALA A 42 -2.17 7.54 -0.50
C ALA A 42 -0.75 7.05 -0.12
N GLY A 43 -0.13 7.62 0.92
CA GLY A 43 1.26 7.34 1.29
C GLY A 43 2.25 7.74 0.19
N PRO A 44 3.56 7.67 0.44
CA PRO A 44 4.53 7.82 -0.62
C PRO A 44 4.25 6.77 -1.72
N ARG A 45 4.21 7.19 -2.99
CA ARG A 45 4.14 6.25 -4.12
C ARG A 45 5.27 5.26 -3.96
N ASP A 46 4.93 3.99 -3.74
CA ASP A 46 5.89 2.90 -3.77
C ASP A 46 6.45 2.81 -5.19
N THR A 47 7.57 3.49 -5.42
CA THR A 47 8.24 3.58 -6.74
C THR A 47 8.79 2.23 -7.20
N THR A 48 8.69 1.20 -6.36
CA THR A 48 9.14 -0.16 -6.68
C THR A 48 8.03 -1.04 -7.27
N ALA A 49 6.76 -0.61 -7.18
CA ALA A 49 5.63 -1.36 -7.72
C ALA A 49 5.60 -1.33 -9.26
N ILE A 50 5.48 -2.50 -9.87
CA ILE A 50 5.40 -2.63 -11.33
C ILE A 50 3.96 -2.43 -11.84
N SER A 51 3.80 -2.18 -13.14
CA SER A 51 2.46 -2.06 -13.75
C SER A 51 1.68 -3.38 -13.67
N ALA A 52 0.34 -3.33 -13.62
CA ALA A 52 -0.52 -4.52 -13.58
C ALA A 52 -0.25 -5.48 -14.76
N LYS A 53 -0.03 -4.93 -15.97
CA LYS A 53 0.31 -5.71 -17.16
C LYS A 53 1.64 -6.45 -17.00
N GLU A 54 2.66 -5.77 -16.47
CA GLU A 54 3.95 -6.40 -16.20
C GLU A 54 3.86 -7.45 -15.08
N PHE A 55 3.06 -7.18 -14.05
CA PHE A 55 2.82 -8.09 -12.95
C PHE A 55 2.18 -9.40 -13.45
N GLN A 56 1.12 -9.33 -14.25
CA GLN A 56 0.51 -10.51 -14.85
C GLN A 56 1.46 -11.23 -15.82
N ARG A 57 2.31 -10.50 -16.55
CA ARG A 57 3.32 -11.11 -17.43
C ARG A 57 4.34 -11.92 -16.63
N LYS A 58 4.83 -11.42 -15.49
CA LYS A 58 5.84 -12.10 -14.67
C LYS A 58 5.26 -13.21 -13.80
N LEU A 59 4.07 -12.99 -13.24
CA LEU A 59 3.48 -13.82 -12.19
C LEU A 59 2.14 -14.46 -12.61
N GLY A 60 1.81 -14.47 -13.89
CA GLY A 60 0.60 -15.12 -14.42
C GLY A 60 0.56 -16.62 -14.18
N TRP A 61 1.73 -17.25 -14.02
CA TRP A 61 1.87 -18.67 -13.67
C TRP A 61 1.51 -18.97 -12.21
N VAL A 62 1.47 -17.95 -11.34
CA VAL A 62 1.26 -18.09 -9.91
C VAL A 62 -0.23 -18.16 -9.58
N LYS A 63 -0.61 -19.09 -8.71
CA LYS A 63 -1.97 -19.21 -8.16
C LYS A 63 -1.93 -19.18 -6.63
N GLU A 64 -3.08 -19.04 -5.98
CA GLU A 64 -3.15 -19.25 -4.54
C GLU A 64 -2.73 -20.68 -4.19
N GLY A 65 -1.99 -20.83 -3.10
CA GLY A 65 -1.36 -22.09 -2.70
C GLY A 65 0.00 -22.38 -3.35
N THR A 66 0.40 -21.67 -4.41
CA THR A 66 1.72 -21.84 -5.04
C THR A 66 2.83 -21.54 -4.04
N GLU A 67 3.80 -22.46 -3.94
CA GLU A 67 5.05 -22.23 -3.21
C GLU A 67 6.15 -21.77 -4.16
N GLY A 68 7.05 -20.96 -3.64
CA GLY A 68 8.20 -20.45 -4.37
C GLY A 68 9.11 -19.65 -3.45
N TYR A 69 9.93 -18.80 -4.05
CA TYR A 69 10.93 -18.01 -3.34
C TYR A 69 10.70 -16.53 -3.61
N ALA A 70 10.55 -15.78 -2.53
CA ALA A 70 10.55 -14.32 -2.54
C ALA A 70 11.94 -13.80 -2.16
N VAL A 71 12.14 -12.49 -2.30
CA VAL A 71 13.33 -11.80 -1.82
C VAL A 71 12.93 -10.85 -0.71
N VAL A 72 13.61 -10.95 0.43
CA VAL A 72 13.52 -9.99 1.53
C VAL A 72 14.78 -9.17 1.60
N THR A 73 14.65 -7.86 1.83
CA THR A 73 15.78 -6.93 1.88
C THR A 73 15.72 -6.03 3.10
N ALA A 74 16.87 -5.70 3.67
CA ALA A 74 17.02 -4.78 4.78
C ALA A 74 18.10 -3.72 4.45
N PRO A 75 17.78 -2.42 4.52
CA PRO A 75 18.78 -1.37 4.39
C PRO A 75 19.57 -1.24 5.70
N ILE A 76 20.90 -1.32 5.62
CA ILE A 76 21.82 -1.13 6.76
C ILE A 76 22.98 -0.27 6.29
N ASN A 77 23.19 0.87 6.96
CA ASN A 77 24.28 1.81 6.67
C ASN A 77 24.37 2.22 5.19
N GLY A 78 23.23 2.41 4.53
CA GLY A 78 23.16 2.78 3.11
C GLY A 78 23.37 1.64 2.12
N HIS A 79 23.62 0.41 2.59
CA HIS A 79 23.68 -0.79 1.76
C HIS A 79 22.44 -1.66 1.96
N TYR A 80 21.94 -2.28 0.90
CA TYR A 80 20.83 -3.24 0.99
C TYR A 80 21.38 -4.65 1.08
N TYR A 81 21.03 -5.34 2.17
CA TYR A 81 21.25 -6.78 2.29
C TYR A 81 19.96 -7.50 1.97
N GLY A 82 20.05 -8.65 1.35
CA GLY A 82 18.89 -9.41 0.93
C GLY A 82 19.15 -10.89 0.90
N ARG A 83 18.11 -11.66 1.18
CA ARG A 83 18.13 -13.11 1.14
C ARG A 83 16.87 -13.67 0.46
N PRO A 84 17.02 -14.79 -0.27
CA PRO A 84 15.86 -15.52 -0.74
C PRO A 84 15.16 -16.15 0.46
N ILE A 85 13.83 -16.18 0.43
CA ILE A 85 13.02 -16.80 1.48
C ILE A 85 11.89 -17.61 0.85
N LYS A 86 11.72 -18.86 1.30
CA LYS A 86 10.63 -19.71 0.85
C LYS A 86 9.29 -19.13 1.35
N ALA A 87 8.32 -19.02 0.44
CA ALA A 87 7.01 -18.47 0.74
C ALA A 87 5.89 -19.21 -0.01
N ARG A 88 4.68 -19.17 0.55
CA ARG A 88 3.45 -19.63 -0.09
C ARG A 88 2.53 -18.46 -0.39
N VAL A 89 1.91 -18.47 -1.55
CA VAL A 89 0.91 -17.48 -1.94
C VAL A 89 -0.39 -17.78 -1.21
N ILE A 90 -0.86 -16.84 -0.40
CA ILE A 90 -2.12 -16.95 0.35
C ILE A 90 -3.23 -16.07 -0.24
N ARG A 91 -2.87 -15.13 -1.13
CA ARG A 91 -3.84 -14.36 -1.94
C ARG A 91 -3.16 -13.83 -3.20
N LYS A 92 -3.87 -13.79 -4.32
CA LYS A 92 -3.42 -13.13 -5.56
C LYS A 92 -4.42 -12.08 -6.03
N THR A 93 -3.92 -10.93 -6.45
CA THR A 93 -4.70 -9.92 -7.18
C THR A 93 -4.03 -9.63 -8.54
N ASP A 94 -4.60 -8.68 -9.28
CA ASP A 94 -4.00 -8.28 -10.56
C ASP A 94 -2.69 -7.51 -10.42
N ARG A 95 -2.35 -7.07 -9.20
CA ARG A 95 -1.22 -6.17 -8.94
C ARG A 95 -0.30 -6.64 -7.81
N GLU A 96 -0.75 -7.57 -6.98
CA GLU A 96 -0.06 -7.92 -5.73
C GLU A 96 -0.23 -9.40 -5.39
N LEU A 97 0.81 -10.00 -4.80
CA LEU A 97 0.74 -11.30 -4.14
C LEU A 97 0.81 -11.10 -2.63
N LYS A 98 -0.13 -11.68 -1.90
CA LYS A 98 0.03 -11.87 -0.46
C LYS A 98 0.77 -13.18 -0.24
N LEU A 99 1.94 -13.09 0.33
CA LEU A 99 2.82 -14.22 0.65
C LEU A 99 2.77 -14.50 2.15
N ARG A 100 2.92 -15.76 2.53
CA ARG A 100 3.23 -16.21 3.89
C ARG A 100 4.59 -16.90 3.86
N PHE A 101 5.53 -16.44 4.65
CA PHE A 101 6.86 -17.05 4.72
C PHE A 101 6.79 -18.42 5.39
N LEU A 102 7.50 -19.38 4.82
CA LEU A 102 7.53 -20.78 5.29
C LEU A 102 8.77 -21.06 6.15
N GLU A 103 9.81 -20.25 6.02
CA GLU A 103 11.05 -20.33 6.80
C GLU A 103 11.37 -18.97 7.43
N SER A 104 12.24 -18.97 8.44
CA SER A 104 12.82 -17.76 9.01
C SER A 104 14.20 -17.51 8.41
N VAL A 105 14.53 -16.25 8.11
CA VAL A 105 15.86 -15.88 7.62
C VAL A 105 16.37 -14.62 8.32
N MET A 106 17.65 -14.67 8.66
CA MET A 106 18.41 -13.49 9.05
C MET A 106 18.88 -12.79 7.78
N VAL A 107 18.27 -11.65 7.45
CA VAL A 107 18.57 -10.87 6.23
C VAL A 107 19.92 -10.20 6.34
N ALA A 108 20.30 -9.74 7.55
CA ALA A 108 21.60 -9.16 7.79
C ALA A 108 22.10 -9.34 9.23
N PRO A 109 23.39 -9.63 9.43
CA PRO A 109 24.01 -9.77 10.74
C PRO A 109 24.50 -8.40 11.25
N ALA A 110 23.61 -7.52 11.69
CA ALA A 110 24.06 -6.33 12.44
C ALA A 110 24.10 -6.66 13.94
N LYS A 111 25.27 -6.47 14.58
CA LYS A 111 25.49 -6.69 16.02
C LYS A 111 24.44 -5.99 16.92
N ASN A 112 23.85 -4.90 16.44
CA ASN A 112 22.93 -4.06 17.23
C ASN A 112 21.49 -4.02 16.68
N CYS A 113 21.21 -4.53 15.46
CA CYS A 113 19.86 -4.52 14.89
C CYS A 113 19.72 -5.60 13.80
N PRO A 114 19.67 -6.89 14.20
CA PRO A 114 19.48 -7.98 13.25
C PRO A 114 18.14 -7.82 12.52
N ALA A 115 18.19 -7.81 11.19
CA ALA A 115 16.98 -7.82 10.37
C ALA A 115 16.54 -9.27 10.16
N GLU A 116 15.64 -9.75 11.01
CA GLU A 116 15.06 -11.09 10.90
C GLU A 116 13.67 -11.03 10.27
N VAL A 117 13.42 -11.93 9.33
CA VAL A 117 12.08 -12.24 8.85
C VAL A 117 11.70 -13.62 9.37
N LYS A 118 10.54 -13.71 10.04
CA LYS A 118 10.11 -14.93 10.71
C LYS A 118 9.14 -15.74 9.86
N SER A 119 9.20 -17.06 9.99
CA SER A 119 8.18 -17.96 9.44
C SER A 119 6.79 -17.57 9.93
N GLY A 120 5.80 -17.68 9.05
CA GLY A 120 4.41 -17.30 9.30
C GLY A 120 4.09 -15.82 9.09
N GLN A 121 5.09 -14.93 9.04
CA GLN A 121 4.86 -13.53 8.68
C GLN A 121 4.31 -13.43 7.25
N THR A 122 3.47 -12.42 7.01
CA THR A 122 2.90 -12.16 5.70
C THR A 122 3.45 -10.90 5.07
N TYR A 123 3.65 -10.92 3.76
CA TYR A 123 4.20 -9.82 3.00
C TYR A 123 3.41 -9.61 1.70
N TRP A 124 3.24 -8.35 1.30
CA TRP A 124 2.63 -8.00 0.02
C TRP A 124 3.71 -7.71 -1.01
N GLU A 125 3.84 -8.59 -1.99
CA GLU A 125 4.79 -8.49 -3.08
C GLU A 125 4.15 -7.77 -4.28
N LYS A 126 4.71 -6.61 -4.64
CA LYS A 126 4.19 -5.70 -5.70
C LYS A 126 5.18 -5.45 -6.84
N ARG A 127 6.42 -5.92 -6.70
CA ARG A 127 7.57 -5.69 -7.59
C ARG A 127 7.73 -6.80 -8.63
N GLY A 128 7.02 -7.92 -8.44
CA GLY A 128 7.15 -9.12 -9.26
C GLY A 128 8.35 -9.98 -8.86
N ALA A 129 8.85 -9.85 -7.63
CA ALA A 129 10.02 -10.56 -7.11
C ALA A 129 9.63 -11.90 -6.45
N PHE A 130 9.12 -12.83 -7.27
CA PHE A 130 8.77 -14.19 -6.83
C PHE A 130 9.13 -15.21 -7.91
N TRP A 131 9.82 -16.28 -7.52
CA TRP A 131 10.40 -17.27 -8.43
C TRP A 131 10.07 -18.70 -8.00
N GLN A 132 10.25 -19.65 -8.91
CA GLN A 132 10.05 -21.07 -8.62
C GLN A 132 11.22 -21.63 -7.80
N THR A 133 12.44 -21.17 -8.08
CA THR A 133 13.65 -21.69 -7.46
C THR A 133 14.35 -20.65 -6.58
N ARG A 134 15.12 -21.14 -5.60
CA ARG A 134 15.94 -20.31 -4.72
C ARG A 134 17.06 -19.62 -5.52
N GLU A 135 17.64 -20.33 -6.48
CA GLU A 135 18.74 -19.85 -7.32
C GLU A 135 18.33 -18.63 -8.16
N GLU A 136 17.13 -18.61 -8.75
CA GLU A 136 16.62 -17.44 -9.49
C GLU A 136 16.51 -16.20 -8.58
N ALA A 137 15.99 -16.38 -7.36
CA ALA A 137 15.92 -15.31 -6.37
C ALA A 137 17.32 -14.83 -5.95
N ARG A 138 18.29 -15.74 -5.81
CA ARG A 138 19.70 -15.40 -5.54
C ARG A 138 20.32 -14.63 -6.71
N GLN A 139 20.07 -15.03 -7.95
CA GLN A 139 20.58 -14.34 -9.13
C GLN A 139 20.03 -12.92 -9.22
N TYR A 140 18.74 -12.73 -8.90
CA TYR A 140 18.15 -11.39 -8.80
C TYR A 140 18.90 -10.53 -7.76
N LEU A 141 19.13 -11.06 -6.56
CA LEU A 141 19.88 -10.36 -5.51
C LEU A 141 21.31 -10.01 -5.94
N LYS A 142 22.03 -10.95 -6.56
CA LYS A 142 23.39 -10.73 -7.08
C LYS A 142 23.44 -9.62 -8.13
N LYS A 143 22.51 -9.64 -9.08
CA LYS A 143 22.43 -8.62 -10.15
C LYS A 143 22.26 -7.21 -9.58
N HIS A 144 21.61 -7.07 -8.43
CA HIS A 144 21.39 -5.79 -7.78
C HIS A 144 22.45 -5.44 -6.72
N GLY A 145 23.44 -6.32 -6.49
CA GLY A 145 24.46 -6.13 -5.46
C GLY A 145 23.88 -6.19 -4.04
N TRP A 146 22.78 -6.91 -3.83
CA TRP A 146 22.09 -6.99 -2.53
C TRP A 146 22.26 -8.34 -1.83
N LEU A 147 22.93 -9.31 -2.43
CA LEU A 147 23.04 -10.63 -1.81
C LEU A 147 23.85 -10.52 -0.51
N GLY A 148 23.19 -10.72 0.62
CA GLY A 148 23.85 -10.79 1.93
C GLY A 148 24.50 -12.16 2.10
N GLU A 149 25.81 -12.23 1.84
CA GLU A 149 26.65 -13.39 2.16
C GLU A 149 26.70 -13.63 3.68
#